data_AF-A0A166TH76-F1
#
_entry.id   AF-A0A166TH76-F1
#
_cell.length_a   1.000
_cell.length_b   1.000
_cell.length_c   1.000
_cell.angle_alpha   90.00
_cell.angle_beta   90.00
_cell.angle_gamma   90.00
#
_symmetry.space_group_name_H-M   'P 1'
#
loop_
_entity.id
_entity.type
_entity.pdbx_description
1 polymer ?
#
loop_
_entity_poly.entity_id
_entity_poly.type
_entity_poly.pdbx_seq_one_letter_code
_entity_poly.pdbx_strand_id
1 'polypeptide(L)'
;RYRVTNLLLGAIMLGPKEQDPDQTHRFLRVLVNELLDLWKNGLPVCTPRHPEGRLIRVVLVGICCDKPAAHKLGGFGSHSHTKFCMWCWILQRDKGTAKAFISDAKSYQRNLYRLLQL
;
A
#
# COMPACT_ATOMS: atom_id res chain seq x y z
N ARG A 1 15.99 -15.87 0.18
CA ARG A 1 16.89 -14.79 0.70
C ARG A 1 16.84 -13.63 -0.30
N TYR A 2 16.57 -12.41 0.16
CA TYR A 2 16.50 -11.24 -0.73
C TYR A 2 17.89 -10.88 -1.25
N ARG A 3 18.00 -10.52 -2.53
CA ARG A 3 19.25 -10.01 -3.11
C ARG A 3 19.27 -8.49 -2.93
N VAL A 4 20.33 -7.95 -2.35
CA VAL A 4 20.49 -6.51 -2.09
C VAL A 4 20.44 -5.70 -3.39
N THR A 5 20.88 -6.29 -4.51
CA THR A 5 20.79 -5.70 -5.86
C THR A 5 19.36 -5.41 -6.32
N ASN A 6 18.35 -6.02 -5.67
CA ASN A 6 16.94 -5.81 -5.98
C ASN A 6 16.29 -4.81 -5.02
N LEU A 7 17.06 -4.21 -4.11
CA LEU A 7 16.59 -3.17 -3.20
C LEU A 7 16.97 -1.81 -3.78
N LEU A 8 15.96 -0.97 -3.93
CA LEU A 8 16.13 0.43 -4.33
C LEU A 8 15.58 1.31 -3.21
N LEU A 9 16.37 2.28 -2.76
CA LEU A 9 15.88 3.33 -1.88
C LEU A 9 15.09 4.35 -2.70
N GLY A 10 13.77 4.28 -2.63
CA GLY A 10 12.90 5.17 -3.39
C GLY A 10 12.65 6.53 -2.73
N ALA A 11 12.76 6.62 -1.40
CA ALA A 11 12.38 7.81 -0.65
C ALA A 11 12.91 7.83 0.79
N ILE A 12 13.08 9.03 1.33
CA ILE A 12 13.39 9.29 2.74
C ILE A 12 12.48 10.41 3.24
N MET A 13 11.75 10.17 4.33
CA MET A 13 11.02 11.21 5.05
C MET A 13 11.88 11.76 6.19
N LEU A 14 12.08 13.07 6.23
CA LEU A 14 12.96 13.72 7.21
C LEU A 14 12.27 13.82 8.60
N GLY A 15 13.05 13.60 9.66
CA GLY A 15 12.63 13.73 11.07
C GLY A 15 13.14 15.02 11.72
N PRO A 16 12.46 15.51 12.78
CA PRO A 16 12.61 14.84 14.08
C PRO A 16 11.34 14.18 14.64
N LYS A 17 10.16 14.46 14.09
CA LYS A 17 8.88 13.87 14.51
C LYS A 17 8.27 13.03 13.39
N GLU A 18 7.40 12.10 13.78
CA GLU A 18 6.67 11.28 12.82
C GLU A 18 5.73 12.16 11.98
N GLN A 19 5.71 11.92 10.66
CA GLN A 19 4.92 12.72 9.73
C GLN A 19 3.42 12.45 9.92
N ASP A 20 2.61 13.49 9.73
CA ASP A 20 1.15 13.39 9.70
C ASP A 20 0.67 12.55 8.49
N PRO A 21 -0.50 11.87 8.55
CA PRO A 21 -1.05 11.15 7.39
C PRO A 21 -1.13 12.00 6.12
N ASP A 22 -1.51 13.27 6.21
CA ASP A 22 -1.67 14.13 5.02
C ASP A 22 -0.31 14.44 4.38
N GLN A 23 0.71 14.69 5.20
CA GLN A 23 2.08 14.88 4.70
C GLN A 23 2.62 13.60 4.06
N THR A 24 2.32 12.47 4.68
CA THR A 24 2.70 11.15 4.17
C THR A 24 2.04 10.88 2.82
N HIS A 25 0.73 11.13 2.68
CA HIS A 25 0.00 10.97 1.41
C HIS A 25 0.50 11.91 0.33
N ARG A 26 0.75 13.18 0.67
CA ARG A 26 1.31 14.15 -0.27
C ARG A 26 2.65 13.69 -0.84
N PHE A 27 3.49 13.13 0.02
CA PHE A 27 4.78 12.58 -0.37
C PHE A 27 4.64 11.34 -1.26
N LEU A 28 3.76 10.40 -0.89
CA LEU A 28 3.52 9.18 -1.67
C LEU A 28 2.83 9.41 -3.00
N ARG A 29 2.12 10.53 -3.16
CA ARG A 29 1.41 10.85 -4.41
C ARG A 29 2.32 10.78 -5.64
N VAL A 30 3.58 11.19 -5.50
CA VAL A 30 4.58 11.07 -6.57
C VAL A 30 4.78 9.61 -6.95
N LEU A 31 5.09 8.75 -5.98
CA LEU A 31 5.31 7.31 -6.22
C LEU A 31 4.06 6.62 -6.78
N VAL A 32 2.87 6.96 -6.26
CA VAL A 32 1.61 6.37 -6.74
C VAL A 32 1.34 6.76 -8.19
N ASN A 33 1.56 8.02 -8.56
CA ASN A 33 1.38 8.48 -9.95
C ASN A 33 2.34 7.76 -10.90
N GLU A 34 3.62 7.64 -10.55
CA GLU A 34 4.61 6.93 -11.36
C GLU A 34 4.26 5.44 -11.51
N LEU A 35 3.83 4.78 -10.42
CA LEU A 35 3.42 3.37 -10.48
C LEU A 35 2.18 3.18 -11.37
N LEU A 36 1.23 4.12 -11.35
CA LEU A 36 0.06 4.08 -12.23
C LEU A 36 0.43 4.27 -13.70
N ASP A 37 1.35 5.19 -13.99
CA ASP A 37 1.84 5.42 -15.35
C ASP A 37 2.63 4.21 -15.88
N LEU A 38 3.55 3.68 -15.07
CA LEU A 38 4.32 2.48 -15.38
C LEU A 38 3.47 1.23 -15.56
N TRP A 39 2.28 1.17 -14.92
CA TRP A 39 1.35 0.08 -15.17
C TRP A 39 0.59 0.26 -16.49
N LYS A 40 0.03 1.46 -16.72
CA LYS A 40 -0.86 1.76 -17.86
C LYS A 40 -0.08 1.88 -19.17
N ASN A 41 0.92 2.76 -19.18
CA ASN A 41 1.70 3.11 -20.34
C ASN A 41 2.98 2.26 -20.43
N GLY A 42 3.60 1.96 -19.29
CA GLY A 42 4.87 1.24 -19.23
C GLY A 42 6.05 2.09 -19.70
N LEU A 43 7.26 1.56 -19.55
CA LEU A 43 8.50 2.24 -19.88
C LEU A 43 9.30 1.43 -20.92
N PRO A 44 9.57 1.97 -22.11
CA PRO A 44 10.47 1.33 -23.06
C PRO A 44 11.92 1.42 -22.56
N VAL A 45 12.57 0.27 -22.37
CA VAL A 45 13.96 0.20 -21.90
C VAL A 45 14.79 -0.63 -22.87
N CYS A 46 15.84 -0.03 -23.42
CA CYS A 46 16.86 -0.74 -24.18
C CYS A 46 17.84 -1.41 -23.23
N THR A 47 18.18 -2.66 -23.52
CA THR A 47 19.20 -3.42 -22.78
C THR A 47 20.21 -3.99 -23.76
N PRO A 48 21.44 -4.34 -23.35
CA PRO A 48 22.40 -4.96 -24.26
C PRO A 48 21.88 -6.24 -24.95
N ARG A 49 20.91 -6.94 -24.32
CA ARG A 49 20.24 -8.12 -24.90
C ARG A 49 19.03 -7.80 -25.78
N HIS A 50 18.50 -6.57 -25.72
CA HIS A 50 17.35 -6.09 -26.49
C HIS A 50 17.59 -4.62 -26.88
N PRO A 51 18.47 -4.36 -27.87
CA PRO A 51 18.80 -3.01 -28.33
C PRO A 51 17.60 -2.29 -28.95
N GLU A 52 16.66 -3.02 -29.54
CA GLU A 52 15.38 -2.52 -30.07
C GLU A 52 14.40 -2.03 -28.98
N GLY A 53 14.74 -2.25 -27.71
CA GLY A 53 13.92 -1.85 -26.58
C GLY A 53 12.88 -2.91 -26.20
N ARG A 54 12.54 -2.94 -24.91
CA ARG A 54 11.42 -3.74 -24.39
C ARG A 54 10.53 -2.87 -23.51
N LEU A 55 9.21 -2.98 -23.71
CA LEU A 55 8.26 -2.33 -22.83
C LEU A 55 8.22 -3.06 -21.48
N ILE A 56 8.55 -2.34 -20.41
CA ILE A 56 8.52 -2.83 -19.03
C ILE A 56 7.32 -2.22 -18.34
N ARG A 57 6.55 -3.03 -17.62
CA ARG A 57 5.47 -2.59 -16.73
C ARG A 57 5.81 -2.92 -15.30
N VAL A 58 5.42 -2.04 -14.38
CA VAL A 58 5.69 -2.19 -12.94
C VAL A 58 4.36 -2.30 -12.21
N VAL A 59 4.30 -3.20 -11.22
CA VAL A 59 3.13 -3.38 -10.36
C VAL A 59 3.57 -3.48 -8.90
N LEU A 60 2.83 -2.80 -8.02
CA LEU A 60 3.00 -2.93 -6.58
C LEU A 60 2.20 -4.11 -6.06
N VAL A 61 2.88 -5.17 -5.60
CA VAL A 61 2.24 -6.41 -5.13
C VAL A 61 1.89 -6.35 -3.64
N GLY A 62 2.66 -5.61 -2.84
CA GLY A 62 2.43 -5.54 -1.40
C GLY A 62 3.25 -4.46 -0.72
N ILE A 63 2.78 -4.04 0.45
CA ILE A 63 3.42 -3.04 1.29
C ILE A 63 3.83 -3.73 2.60
N CYS A 64 5.14 -3.78 2.85
CA CYS A 64 5.70 -4.32 4.09
C CYS A 64 6.07 -3.17 5.02
N CYS A 65 5.29 -2.95 6.07
CA CYS A 65 5.51 -1.88 7.03
C CYS A 65 4.95 -2.29 8.41
N ASP A 66 5.33 -1.55 9.45
CA ASP A 66 4.76 -1.73 10.77
C ASP A 66 3.30 -1.21 10.83
N LYS A 67 2.62 -1.43 11.97
CA LYS A 67 1.21 -1.08 12.10
C LYS A 67 0.94 0.44 11.96
N PRO A 68 1.70 1.35 12.61
CA PRO A 68 1.50 2.79 12.45
C PRO A 68 1.71 3.24 11.00
N ALA A 69 2.76 2.78 10.33
CA ALA A 69 2.99 3.11 8.92
C ALA A 69 1.88 2.55 8.05
N ALA A 70 1.43 1.31 8.26
CA ALA A 70 0.32 0.74 7.50
C ALA A 70 -0.97 1.58 7.61
N HIS A 71 -1.27 2.13 8.79
CA HIS A 71 -2.43 3.01 8.96
C HIS A 71 -2.29 4.29 8.13
N LYS A 72 -1.09 4.89 8.10
CA LYS A 72 -0.82 6.09 7.32
C LYS A 72 -0.83 5.79 5.83
N LEU A 73 -0.14 4.75 5.37
CA LEU A 73 -0.05 4.37 3.96
C LEU A 73 -1.40 3.93 3.39
N GLY A 74 -2.15 3.12 4.14
CA GLY A 74 -3.40 2.51 3.68
C GLY A 74 -4.66 3.33 3.96
N GLY A 75 -4.53 4.51 4.58
CA GLY A 75 -5.68 5.32 4.98
C GLY A 75 -6.59 4.63 6.00
N PHE A 76 -6.03 3.71 6.81
CA PHE A 76 -6.80 3.01 7.83
C PHE A 76 -6.98 3.89 9.07
N GLY A 77 -8.09 3.67 9.80
CA GLY A 77 -8.38 4.40 11.03
C GLY A 77 -7.25 4.28 12.06
N SER A 78 -7.02 5.36 12.80
CA SER A 78 -6.04 5.43 13.91
C SER A 78 -6.29 4.34 14.98
N HIS A 79 -5.36 4.18 15.92
CA HIS A 79 -5.51 3.24 17.04
C HIS A 79 -6.80 3.47 17.86
N SER A 80 -7.30 4.71 17.90
CA SER A 80 -8.56 5.08 18.56
C SER A 80 -9.82 4.81 17.73
N HIS A 81 -9.69 4.27 16.51
CA HIS A 81 -10.83 4.03 15.64
C HIS A 81 -11.70 2.87 16.14
N THR A 82 -13.01 2.96 15.93
CA THR A 82 -13.98 1.98 16.45
C THR A 82 -13.84 0.59 15.86
N LYS A 83 -13.19 0.45 14.70
CA LYS A 83 -12.90 -0.82 14.02
C LYS A 83 -11.48 -1.27 14.32
N PHE A 84 -11.31 -2.51 14.77
CA PHE A 84 -9.99 -3.00 15.23
C PHE A 84 -9.09 -3.46 14.08
N CYS A 85 -9.69 -3.96 12.99
CA CYS A 85 -9.00 -4.64 11.90
C CYS A 85 -9.01 -3.78 10.63
N MET A 86 -7.94 -3.87 9.84
CA MET A 86 -7.85 -3.23 8.52
C MET A 86 -8.69 -3.97 7.45
N TRP A 87 -9.05 -5.23 7.69
CA TRP A 87 -9.78 -6.08 6.75
C TRP A 87 -11.19 -6.44 7.20
N CYS A 88 -11.45 -6.45 8.51
CA CYS A 88 -12.73 -6.86 9.08
C CYS A 88 -13.48 -5.67 9.66
N TRP A 89 -14.81 -5.69 9.59
CA TRP A 89 -15.67 -4.64 10.16
C TRP A 89 -15.97 -4.80 11.65
N ILE A 90 -15.14 -5.56 12.36
CA ILE A 90 -15.33 -5.89 13.78
C ILE A 90 -15.02 -4.65 14.63
N LEU A 91 -15.93 -4.30 15.53
CA LEU A 91 -15.74 -3.19 16.45
C LEU A 91 -14.75 -3.59 17.55
N GLN A 92 -13.98 -2.63 18.07
CA GLN A 92 -13.05 -2.86 19.18
C GLN A 92 -13.73 -3.48 20.40
N ARG A 93 -14.99 -3.10 20.68
CA ARG A 93 -15.80 -3.66 21.78
C ARG A 93 -16.17 -5.13 21.58
N ASP A 94 -16.24 -5.58 20.34
CA ASP A 94 -16.72 -6.93 20.00
C ASP A 94 -15.56 -7.92 19.80
N LYS A 95 -14.30 -7.47 19.83
CA LYS A 95 -13.09 -8.25 19.50
C LYS A 95 -12.92 -9.54 20.31
N GLY A 96 -13.45 -9.58 21.54
CA GLY A 96 -13.39 -10.74 22.44
C GLY A 96 -14.69 -11.53 22.53
N THR A 97 -15.67 -11.23 21.68
CA THR A 97 -17.01 -11.82 21.76
C THR A 97 -17.27 -12.75 20.57
N ALA A 98 -18.24 -13.66 20.70
CA ALA A 98 -18.68 -14.53 19.61
C ALA A 98 -19.08 -13.75 18.34
N LYS A 99 -19.52 -12.48 18.48
CA LYS A 99 -19.87 -11.59 17.36
C LYS A 99 -18.70 -11.33 16.41
N ALA A 100 -17.46 -11.41 16.88
CA ALA A 100 -16.27 -11.26 16.03
C ALA A 100 -16.05 -12.44 15.07
N PHE A 101 -16.66 -13.60 15.33
CA PHE A 101 -16.42 -14.85 14.59
C PHE A 101 -17.55 -15.22 13.63
N ILE A 102 -18.57 -14.37 13.49
CA ILE A 102 -19.68 -14.57 12.55
C ILE A 102 -19.18 -14.28 11.11
N SER A 103 -19.56 -15.13 10.15
CA SER A 103 -19.08 -15.14 8.76
C SER A 103 -19.09 -13.78 8.06
N ASP A 104 -20.08 -12.94 8.40
CA ASP A 104 -20.37 -11.70 7.67
C ASP A 104 -19.54 -10.49 8.16
N ALA A 105 -18.72 -10.68 9.21
CA ALA A 105 -17.81 -9.64 9.70
C ALA A 105 -16.62 -9.35 8.74
N LYS A 106 -16.47 -10.14 7.67
CA LYS A 106 -15.35 -10.11 6.69
C LYS A 106 -15.66 -9.35 5.38
N SER A 107 -16.83 -8.71 5.25
CA SER A 107 -17.39 -8.28 3.95
C SER A 107 -16.78 -6.99 3.33
N TYR A 108 -15.48 -6.92 3.03
CA TYR A 108 -14.91 -5.85 2.17
C TYR A 108 -13.69 -6.28 1.34
N GLN A 109 -13.74 -7.40 0.62
CA GLN A 109 -12.82 -7.59 -0.51
C GLN A 109 -13.31 -6.94 -1.82
N ARG A 110 -14.49 -6.31 -1.88
CA ARG A 110 -15.00 -5.76 -3.16
C ARG A 110 -14.49 -4.38 -3.55
N ASN A 111 -13.90 -3.61 -2.63
CA ASN A 111 -13.63 -2.19 -2.89
C ASN A 111 -12.15 -1.78 -2.80
N LEU A 112 -11.26 -2.61 -2.23
CA LEU A 112 -9.82 -2.35 -2.31
C LEU A 112 -9.32 -2.42 -3.77
N TYR A 113 -9.88 -3.35 -4.56
CA TYR A 113 -9.65 -3.42 -6.01
C TYR A 113 -10.26 -2.25 -6.81
N ARG A 114 -11.15 -1.46 -6.20
CA ARG A 114 -11.81 -0.31 -6.85
C ARG A 114 -11.09 1.01 -6.57
N LEU A 115 -10.39 1.11 -5.43
CA LEU A 115 -9.50 2.25 -5.11
C LEU A 115 -8.14 2.13 -5.80
N LEU A 116 -7.69 0.89 -6.06
CA LEU A 116 -6.51 0.59 -6.87
C LEU A 116 -6.89 0.33 -8.34
N GLN A 117 -7.76 1.13 -8.97
CA GLN A 117 -8.07 1.02 -10.40
C GLN A 117 -6.81 1.18 -11.29
N LEU A 118 -6.10 0.05 -11.42
CA LEU A 118 -5.73 -0.56 -12.68
C LEU A 118 -6.98 -0.71 -13.55
#